data_AF-A0A8X7S8I4-F1
#
_entry.id   AF-A0A8X7S8I4-F1
#
_cell.length_a   1.000
_cell.length_b   1.000
_cell.length_c   1.000
_cell.angle_alpha   90.00
_cell.angle_beta   90.00
_cell.angle_gamma   90.00
#
_symmetry.space_group_name_H-M   'P 1'
#
loop_
_entity.id
_entity.type
_entity.pdbx_description
1 polymer ?
#
loop_
_entity_poly.entity_id
_entity_poly.type
_entity_poly.pdbx_seq_one_letter_code
_entity_poly.pdbx_strand_id
1 'polypeptide(L)'
;MELCPLVLDDKTIHFPDDRLRIHGYREFDAACDLKGDLYDYLGHIKLVNGQVPSESIVLDEAGIAAARRVDLHVQTHDDPVLKLCLWDKAASDFCEKFKASGCAARVILVTALNPKRFGVLSLSSMTPSRVFLDGDVQETRNYLSWLDLNLDVANRVKADVVIKPEPATLGELFAYMKQASAKVAWFECTATIDDVVHGSMWYYIGCGECHTKATKGPTTLMCKKCGKSEIVGVPQYLSRLSVYDHNDQAVFVLLGDAGEELTGKKAAELVESYYQANDSVGEDHIVPVPRALIDTIGQTRTFIVKVSSHNLTAKTQTLTVTKVLPLEAPEPEANLGENVDEEPVNEGDDHAAETGQLLEGRLTGNHQPNDPNHLIEGDVYEISGFSVLHNQRQRKLTQLPYYIQLGQETKMSNVTGIGPIFPLHNLSPQNYESLLHLATIPTYLPDVVGQIRMMQNTRPFHPEDNTELTVGLLLNRSTMVKLMLWDKQAADFSILQNEKNMKFKVVIFTSIIPKIFRGKLQLNSSPATRFYFNKSIEYIKHFKGRI
;
A
#
# COMPACT_ATOMS: atom_id res chain seq x y z
N MET A 1 4.53 56.91 66.77
CA MET A 1 4.86 55.50 66.45
C MET A 1 5.42 55.50 65.05
N GLU A 2 6.74 55.56 65.00
CA GLU A 2 7.54 55.60 63.79
C GLU A 2 7.52 54.24 63.10
N LEU A 3 7.47 54.29 61.77
CA LEU A 3 7.79 53.19 60.89
C LEU A 3 9.31 52.97 60.96
N CYS A 4 9.74 51.85 61.55
CA CYS A 4 11.12 51.40 61.38
C CYS A 4 11.30 50.89 59.93
N PRO A 5 12.25 51.46 59.16
CA PRO A 5 12.60 50.89 57.87
C PRO A 5 13.47 49.64 58.09
N LEU A 6 13.04 48.52 57.54
CA LEU A 6 13.90 47.34 57.41
C LEU A 6 15.02 47.70 56.43
N VAL A 7 16.23 47.88 56.97
CA VAL A 7 17.47 47.96 56.20
C VAL A 7 17.66 46.60 55.54
N LEU A 8 17.46 46.52 54.23
CA LEU A 8 17.93 45.39 53.43
C LEU A 8 19.44 45.54 53.30
N ASP A 9 20.13 44.78 54.14
CA ASP A 9 21.56 44.56 54.06
C ASP A 9 21.86 43.93 52.68
N ASP A 10 22.80 44.53 51.95
CA ASP A 10 23.16 44.25 50.56
C ASP A 10 23.89 42.91 50.44
N LYS A 11 23.17 41.83 50.75
CA LYS A 11 23.61 40.46 50.47
C LYS A 11 23.14 40.12 49.08
N THR A 12 24.09 40.07 48.15
CA THR A 12 23.96 39.37 46.88
C THR A 12 23.44 37.96 47.13
N ILE A 13 22.11 37.80 47.06
CA ILE A 13 21.49 36.49 47.02
C ILE A 13 21.91 35.88 45.69
N HIS A 14 22.95 35.06 45.72
CA HIS A 14 23.25 34.14 44.63
C HIS A 14 22.12 33.13 44.58
N PHE A 15 21.17 33.35 43.67
CA PHE A 15 20.28 32.30 43.23
C PHE A 15 21.17 31.16 42.69
N PRO A 16 20.94 29.90 43.08
CA PRO A 16 21.64 28.78 42.48
C PRO A 16 21.43 28.82 40.96
N ASP A 17 22.49 28.65 40.18
CA ASP A 17 22.36 28.46 38.73
C ASP A 17 21.32 27.38 38.45
N ASP A 18 20.52 27.58 37.40
CA ASP A 18 19.48 26.63 36.96
C ASP A 18 20.09 25.22 36.95
N ARG A 19 19.57 24.32 37.81
CA ARG A 19 20.06 22.94 37.89
C ARG A 19 19.58 22.17 36.67
N LEU A 20 20.33 22.28 35.57
CA LEU A 20 20.10 21.55 34.34
C LEU A 20 20.18 20.04 34.60
N ARG A 21 19.13 19.32 34.22
CA ARG A 21 19.07 17.86 34.33
C ARG A 21 19.01 17.27 32.95
N ILE A 22 20.14 16.75 32.49
CA ILE A 22 20.25 16.15 31.16
C ILE A 22 19.71 14.73 31.20
N HIS A 23 18.77 14.45 30.30
CA HIS A 23 18.14 13.13 30.18
C HIS A 23 18.52 12.45 28.86
N GLY A 24 18.52 11.11 28.87
CA GLY A 24 18.81 10.27 27.71
C GLY A 24 17.58 9.63 27.07
N TYR A 25 17.78 8.93 25.94
CA TYR A 25 16.70 8.31 25.16
C TYR A 25 15.73 7.48 26.01
N ARG A 26 16.24 6.62 26.89
CA ARG A 26 15.41 5.70 27.70
C ARG A 26 14.46 6.42 28.65
N GLU A 27 14.89 7.56 29.18
CA GLU A 27 14.08 8.36 30.10
C GLU A 27 12.96 9.09 29.33
N PHE A 28 13.29 9.64 28.16
CA PHE A 28 12.28 10.24 27.29
C PHE A 28 11.25 9.22 26.81
N ASP A 29 11.69 8.02 26.45
CA ASP A 29 10.81 6.94 26.00
C ASP A 29 9.87 6.48 27.11
N ALA A 30 10.38 6.33 28.34
CA ALA A 30 9.58 5.97 29.50
C ALA A 30 8.61 7.09 29.94
N ALA A 31 8.97 8.34 29.73
CA ALA A 31 8.15 9.52 30.09
C ALA A 31 7.14 9.92 29.02
N CYS A 32 7.24 9.36 27.82
CA CYS A 32 6.49 9.80 26.65
C CYS A 32 4.98 9.67 26.84
N ASP A 33 4.22 10.71 26.47
CA ASP A 33 2.76 10.81 26.57
C ASP A 33 2.16 10.72 27.99
N LEU A 34 3.00 10.60 29.01
CA LEU A 34 2.61 10.84 30.39
C LEU A 34 2.45 12.36 30.59
N LYS A 35 1.38 12.79 31.26
CA LYS A 35 1.22 14.19 31.70
C LYS A 35 2.14 14.47 32.89
N GLY A 36 3.45 14.34 32.69
CA GLY A 36 4.49 14.40 33.70
C GLY A 36 5.38 15.65 33.60
N ASP A 37 6.62 15.49 34.08
CA ASP A 37 7.62 16.55 34.22
C ASP A 37 8.12 17.07 32.86
N LEU A 38 8.86 18.18 32.90
CA LEU A 38 9.60 18.70 31.74
C LEU A 38 11.09 18.35 31.87
N TYR A 39 11.73 18.14 30.73
CA TYR A 39 13.07 17.55 30.68
C TYR A 39 14.05 18.46 29.95
N ASP A 40 15.33 18.45 30.34
CA ASP A 40 16.38 19.11 29.58
C ASP A 40 17.13 18.09 28.72
N TYR A 41 17.50 18.51 27.51
CA TYR A 41 18.13 17.63 26.52
C TYR A 41 19.35 18.29 25.89
N LEU A 42 20.47 17.55 25.92
CA LEU A 42 21.77 17.97 25.39
C LEU A 42 22.25 16.96 24.35
N GLY A 43 22.68 17.46 23.20
CA GLY A 43 23.27 16.63 22.17
C GLY A 43 23.91 17.44 21.05
N HIS A 44 24.47 16.74 20.06
CA HIS A 44 25.02 17.34 18.87
C HIS A 44 24.01 17.30 17.71
N ILE A 45 23.96 18.38 16.94
CA ILE A 45 23.02 18.59 15.84
C ILE A 45 23.51 17.77 14.64
N LYS A 46 22.65 16.88 14.14
CA LYS A 46 22.88 16.12 12.90
C LYS A 46 22.19 16.77 11.71
N LEU A 47 20.96 17.23 11.88
CA LEU A 47 20.17 17.87 10.83
C LEU A 47 19.41 19.08 11.36
N VAL A 48 19.32 20.13 10.56
CA VAL A 48 18.44 21.29 10.75
C VAL A 48 17.46 21.32 9.59
N ASN A 49 16.17 21.18 9.87
CA ASN A 49 15.10 21.05 8.88
C ASN A 49 15.39 20.00 7.79
N GLY A 50 16.08 18.91 8.16
CA GLY A 50 16.44 17.82 7.25
C GLY A 50 17.72 18.05 6.44
N GLN A 51 18.43 19.16 6.64
CA GLN A 51 19.71 19.45 6.00
C GLN A 51 20.87 19.29 6.97
N VAL A 52 22.03 18.83 6.48
CA VAL A 52 23.26 18.73 7.27
C VAL A 52 23.79 20.15 7.53
N PRO A 53 24.06 20.52 8.80
CA PRO A 53 24.69 21.80 9.13
C PRO A 53 26.03 21.94 8.41
N SER A 54 26.23 23.07 7.73
CA SER A 54 27.51 23.48 7.15
C SER A 54 27.55 24.99 7.10
N GLU A 55 28.75 25.58 6.93
CA GLU A 55 28.92 27.03 6.74
C GLU A 55 28.11 27.59 5.55
N SER A 56 27.63 26.72 4.65
CA SER A 56 26.84 27.08 3.46
C SER A 56 25.33 26.91 3.62
N ILE A 57 24.85 26.42 4.77
CA ILE A 57 23.42 26.18 4.99
C ILE A 57 22.65 27.51 5.05
N VAL A 58 21.66 27.66 4.16
CA VAL A 58 20.77 28.82 4.13
C VAL A 58 19.46 28.43 4.82
N LEU A 59 19.20 29.02 5.98
CA LEU A 59 17.92 28.85 6.66
C LEU A 59 16.81 29.57 5.90
N ASP A 60 15.70 28.87 5.59
CA ASP A 60 14.48 29.47 5.03
C ASP A 60 13.76 30.31 6.10
N GLU A 61 14.19 31.55 6.27
CA GLU A 61 13.67 32.46 7.30
C GLU A 61 12.16 32.72 7.14
N ALA A 62 11.71 32.88 5.89
CA ALA A 62 10.31 33.11 5.59
C ALA A 62 9.46 31.87 5.93
N GLY A 63 9.95 30.67 5.58
CA GLY A 63 9.32 29.40 5.92
C GLY A 63 9.27 29.14 7.43
N ILE A 64 10.35 29.44 8.15
CA ILE A 64 10.41 29.27 9.61
C ILE A 64 9.52 30.29 10.32
N ALA A 65 9.51 31.56 9.88
CA ALA A 65 8.63 32.58 10.44
C ALA A 65 7.14 32.24 10.20
N ALA A 66 6.80 31.68 9.03
CA ALA A 66 5.45 31.24 8.70
C ALA A 66 5.04 29.99 9.49
N ALA A 67 5.92 28.99 9.60
CA ALA A 67 5.65 27.75 10.33
C ALA A 67 5.77 27.90 11.85
N ARG A 68 6.46 28.95 12.30
CA ARG A 68 6.90 29.19 13.68
C ARG A 68 7.58 27.98 14.30
N ARG A 69 8.33 27.23 13.49
CA ARG A 69 8.88 25.93 13.86
C ARG A 69 10.23 25.65 13.20
N VAL A 70 11.12 25.02 13.96
CA VAL A 70 12.35 24.40 13.47
C VAL A 70 12.39 22.94 13.92
N ASP A 71 12.66 22.03 12.97
CA ASP A 71 12.82 20.61 13.25
C ASP A 71 14.31 20.26 13.26
N LEU A 72 14.81 19.82 14.41
CA LEU A 72 16.20 19.39 14.58
C LEU A 72 16.26 17.87 14.72
N HIS A 73 17.35 17.27 14.25
CA HIS A 73 17.75 15.91 14.60
C HIS A 73 19.02 16.01 15.42
N VAL A 74 18.95 15.50 16.65
CA VAL A 74 19.99 15.68 17.66
C VAL A 74 20.34 14.31 18.22
N GLN A 75 21.63 14.10 18.47
CA GLN A 75 22.14 12.85 19.02
C GLN A 75 22.97 13.12 20.28
N THR A 76 22.74 12.31 21.31
CA THR A 76 23.49 12.38 22.57
C THR A 76 24.53 11.26 22.58
N HIS A 77 25.81 11.58 22.53
CA HIS A 77 26.89 10.60 22.39
C HIS A 77 26.61 9.60 21.25
N ASP A 78 26.52 8.30 21.55
CA ASP A 78 26.18 7.19 20.64
C ASP A 78 24.70 6.75 20.72
N ASP A 79 23.84 7.51 21.43
CA ASP A 79 22.41 7.20 21.55
C ASP A 79 21.67 7.31 20.21
N PRO A 80 20.43 6.79 20.11
CA PRO A 80 19.55 7.06 18.98
C PRO A 80 19.40 8.56 18.69
N VAL A 81 19.29 8.91 17.40
CA VAL A 81 18.98 10.28 16.99
C VAL A 81 17.52 10.60 17.32
N LEU A 82 17.29 11.71 18.02
CA LEU A 82 15.98 12.18 18.42
C LEU A 82 15.55 13.40 17.60
N LYS A 83 14.26 13.46 17.26
CA LYS A 83 13.67 14.66 16.67
C LYS A 83 13.31 15.65 17.76
N LEU A 84 13.81 16.87 17.62
CA LEU A 84 13.53 18.00 18.49
C LEU A 84 12.78 19.09 17.71
N CYS A 85 11.51 19.31 18.04
CA CYS A 85 10.67 20.35 17.46
C CYS A 85 10.71 21.60 18.33
N LEU A 86 11.32 22.67 17.83
CA LEU A 86 11.31 23.99 18.46
C LEU A 86 10.15 24.82 17.91
N TRP A 87 9.44 25.51 18.77
CA TRP A 87 8.26 26.32 18.44
C TRP A 87 8.41 27.76 18.89
N ASP A 88 7.76 28.67 18.16
CA ASP A 88 7.61 30.09 18.47
C ASP A 88 8.93 30.74 18.92
N LYS A 89 9.02 31.18 20.17
CA LYS A 89 10.19 31.85 20.74
C LYS A 89 11.43 30.97 20.72
N ALA A 90 11.30 29.67 21.05
CA ALA A 90 12.46 28.77 21.04
C ALA A 90 12.99 28.57 19.61
N ALA A 91 12.10 28.57 18.61
CA ALA A 91 12.48 28.49 17.21
C ALA A 91 13.18 29.77 16.73
N SER A 92 12.69 30.96 17.11
CA SER A 92 13.33 32.23 16.77
C SER A 92 14.68 32.38 17.46
N ASP A 93 14.76 32.10 18.76
CA ASP A 93 16.00 32.18 19.55
C ASP A 93 17.07 31.24 18.96
N PHE A 94 16.69 30.02 18.59
CA PHE A 94 17.59 29.10 17.90
C PHE A 94 18.10 29.67 16.58
N CYS A 95 17.20 30.17 15.72
CA CYS A 95 17.59 30.71 14.41
C CYS A 95 18.56 31.88 14.52
N GLU A 96 18.32 32.80 15.45
CA GLU A 96 19.19 33.96 15.68
C GLU A 96 20.57 33.53 16.14
N LYS A 97 20.64 32.66 17.15
CA LYS A 97 21.92 32.14 17.69
C LYS A 97 22.67 31.30 16.66
N PHE A 98 21.97 30.43 15.94
CA PHE A 98 22.56 29.56 14.93
C PHE A 98 23.17 30.38 13.78
N LYS A 99 22.50 31.45 13.33
CA LYS A 99 23.08 32.38 12.34
C LYS A 99 24.26 33.15 12.90
N ALA A 100 24.19 33.61 14.15
CA ALA A 100 25.30 34.31 14.79
C ALA A 100 26.56 33.45 14.87
N SER A 101 26.40 32.11 14.92
CA SER A 101 27.51 31.14 14.83
C SER A 101 28.06 30.90 13.40
N GLY A 102 27.58 31.63 12.39
CA GLY A 102 27.90 31.33 10.98
C GLY A 102 27.29 30.02 10.50
N CYS A 103 26.17 29.60 11.10
CA CYS A 103 25.54 28.30 10.90
C CYS A 103 26.45 27.08 11.19
N ALA A 104 27.49 27.29 11.99
CA ALA A 104 28.47 26.26 12.33
C ALA A 104 28.23 25.62 13.70
N ALA A 105 27.21 26.04 14.47
CA ALA A 105 26.97 25.47 15.79
C ALA A 105 26.72 23.95 15.73
N ARG A 106 27.38 23.20 16.61
CA ARG A 106 27.38 21.73 16.59
C ARG A 106 26.62 21.11 17.75
N VAL A 107 26.52 21.81 18.88
CA VAL A 107 25.93 21.32 20.12
C VAL A 107 24.74 22.19 20.51
N ILE A 108 23.67 21.54 20.96
CA ILE A 108 22.47 22.20 21.45
C ILE A 108 22.06 21.62 22.80
N LEU A 109 21.67 22.51 23.71
CA LEU A 109 20.91 22.20 24.91
C LEU A 109 19.57 22.92 24.84
N VAL A 110 18.48 22.20 25.09
CA VAL A 110 17.15 22.82 25.22
C VAL A 110 16.50 22.37 26.51
N THR A 111 15.98 23.34 27.26
CA THR A 111 15.34 23.10 28.55
C THR A 111 13.82 22.99 28.44
N ALA A 112 13.22 22.40 29.48
CA ALA A 112 11.77 22.34 29.65
C ALA A 112 11.03 21.72 28.44
N LEU A 113 11.57 20.62 27.91
CA LEU A 113 11.02 19.87 26.79
C LEU A 113 9.95 18.90 27.25
N ASN A 114 8.99 18.67 26.35
CA ASN A 114 7.94 17.69 26.53
C ASN A 114 8.15 16.53 25.55
N PRO A 115 8.46 15.32 26.03
CA PRO A 115 8.51 14.10 25.22
C PRO A 115 7.11 13.70 24.75
N LYS A 116 6.96 13.53 23.43
CA LYS A 116 5.68 13.19 22.79
C LYS A 116 5.88 12.14 21.71
N ARG A 117 4.92 11.22 21.59
CA ARG A 117 4.91 10.22 20.52
C ARG A 117 3.99 10.67 19.41
N PHE A 118 4.57 10.95 18.24
CA PHE A 118 3.82 11.28 17.02
C PHE A 118 4.26 10.33 15.92
N GLY A 119 3.90 9.06 16.06
CA GLY A 119 4.45 7.94 15.30
C GLY A 119 5.83 7.52 15.82
N VAL A 120 6.68 8.49 16.19
CA VAL A 120 7.98 8.22 16.84
C VAL A 120 8.23 9.21 17.96
N LEU A 121 9.13 8.84 18.88
CA LEU A 121 9.55 9.67 20.00
C LEU A 121 10.14 10.99 19.50
N SER A 122 9.54 12.09 19.93
CA SER A 122 9.96 13.44 19.60
C SER A 122 9.93 14.32 20.84
N LEU A 123 10.86 15.26 20.94
CA LEU A 123 10.90 16.25 21.99
C LEU A 123 10.32 17.56 21.45
N SER A 124 9.34 18.13 22.14
CA SER A 124 8.72 19.39 21.73
C SER A 124 9.07 20.47 22.74
N SER A 125 9.54 21.63 22.26
CA SER A 125 9.67 22.80 23.12
C SER A 125 8.30 23.28 23.60
N MET A 126 8.33 23.98 24.73
CA MET A 126 7.19 24.66 25.33
C MET A 126 7.52 26.14 25.54
N THR A 127 6.53 26.94 25.95
CA THR A 127 6.72 28.38 26.21
C THR A 127 7.91 28.71 27.14
N PRO A 128 8.22 27.95 28.21
CA PRO A 128 9.39 28.25 29.05
C PRO A 128 10.72 27.68 28.53
N SER A 129 10.73 26.96 27.39
CA SER A 129 11.95 26.34 26.87
C SER A 129 12.99 27.38 26.49
N ARG A 130 14.24 27.15 26.90
CA ARG A 130 15.40 27.98 26.56
C ARG A 130 16.37 27.17 25.72
N VAL A 131 16.97 27.82 24.72
CA VAL A 131 17.92 27.20 23.78
C VAL A 131 19.32 27.74 24.06
N PHE A 132 20.29 26.85 24.18
CA PHE A 132 21.70 27.15 24.36
C PHE A 132 22.53 26.40 23.31
N LEU A 133 23.49 27.06 22.68
CA LEU A 133 24.38 26.47 21.67
C LEU A 133 25.84 26.51 22.12
N ASP A 134 26.61 25.49 21.76
CA ASP A 134 28.08 25.41 21.89
C ASP A 134 28.68 26.02 23.18
N GLY A 135 29.03 27.31 23.14
CA GLY A 135 29.68 28.04 24.22
C GLY A 135 28.75 28.65 25.27
N ASP A 136 27.44 28.62 25.06
CA ASP A 136 26.46 29.39 25.83
C ASP A 136 26.46 29.04 27.33
N VAL A 137 26.58 27.76 27.69
CA VAL A 137 26.61 27.28 29.08
C VAL A 137 27.73 26.26 29.31
N GLN A 138 28.00 25.92 30.57
CA GLN A 138 29.10 25.02 30.90
C GLN A 138 28.88 23.59 30.35
N GLU A 139 27.63 23.14 30.35
CA GLU A 139 27.20 21.83 29.86
C GLU A 139 27.46 21.68 28.36
N THR A 140 27.09 22.69 27.56
CA THR A 140 27.34 22.69 26.11
C THR A 140 28.83 22.79 25.81
N ARG A 141 29.60 23.56 26.58
CA ARG A 141 31.08 23.64 26.45
C ARG A 141 31.75 22.29 26.74
N ASN A 142 31.35 21.64 27.83
CA ASN A 142 31.89 20.34 28.21
C ASN A 142 31.58 19.28 27.14
N TYR A 143 30.34 19.28 26.63
CA TYR A 143 29.91 18.33 25.61
C TYR A 143 30.57 18.59 24.25
N LEU A 144 30.77 19.85 23.87
CA LEU A 144 31.51 20.21 22.65
C LEU A 144 32.97 19.74 22.73
N SER A 145 33.64 19.94 23.87
CA SER A 145 35.00 19.43 24.11
C SER A 145 35.06 17.90 24.01
N TRP A 146 34.07 17.19 24.56
CA TRP A 146 33.95 15.74 24.38
C TRP A 146 33.75 15.37 22.90
N LEU A 147 32.90 16.09 22.17
CA LEU A 147 32.62 15.83 20.75
C LEU A 147 33.87 16.01 19.87
N ASP A 148 34.71 17.00 20.18
CA ASP A 148 35.97 17.25 19.46
C ASP A 148 37.02 16.16 19.69
N LEU A 149 36.99 15.51 20.85
CA LEU A 149 37.85 14.36 21.17
C LEU A 149 37.32 13.04 20.60
N ASN A 150 36.05 12.98 20.17
CA ASN A 150 35.35 11.79 19.68
C ASN A 150 34.74 12.03 18.29
N LEU A 151 35.55 12.56 17.36
CA LEU A 151 35.13 12.91 15.99
C LEU A 151 34.58 11.72 15.19
N ASP A 152 35.01 10.49 15.50
CA ASP A 152 34.48 9.28 14.89
C ASP A 152 33.00 9.04 15.26
N VAL A 153 32.59 9.38 16.48
CA VAL A 153 31.18 9.36 16.91
C VAL A 153 30.38 10.47 16.22
N ALA A 154 30.96 11.67 16.09
CA ALA A 154 30.32 12.78 15.38
C ALA A 154 30.07 12.46 13.89
N ASN A 155 31.00 11.75 13.24
CA ASN A 155 30.96 11.42 11.81
C ASN A 155 30.20 10.11 11.50
N ARG A 156 29.93 9.26 12.49
CA ARG A 156 29.04 8.10 12.35
C ARG A 156 27.60 8.60 12.24
N VAL A 157 27.15 8.89 11.04
CA VAL A 157 25.72 8.92 10.73
C VAL A 157 25.29 7.46 10.60
N LYS A 158 24.82 6.85 11.71
CA LYS A 158 23.98 5.67 11.56
C LYS A 158 22.69 6.14 10.90
N ALA A 159 22.60 5.96 9.58
CA ALA A 159 21.41 6.24 8.79
C ALA A 159 20.18 5.44 9.27
N ASP A 160 20.40 4.41 10.11
CA ASP A 160 19.38 3.52 10.63
C ASP A 160 18.52 4.07 11.78
N VAL A 161 18.67 5.33 12.20
CA VAL A 161 17.73 5.93 13.16
C VAL A 161 17.37 7.38 12.82
N VAL A 162 16.94 7.64 11.59
CA VAL A 162 15.86 8.63 11.41
C VAL A 162 14.56 7.87 11.66
N ILE A 163 14.25 7.66 12.95
CA ILE A 163 12.87 7.53 13.43
C ILE A 163 12.09 6.45 12.66
N LYS A 164 12.35 5.16 12.95
CA LYS A 164 11.66 4.04 12.29
C LYS A 164 10.14 4.24 12.43
N PRO A 165 9.41 4.52 11.34
CA PRO A 165 7.97 4.73 11.41
C PRO A 165 7.30 3.47 11.95
N GLU A 166 6.28 3.63 12.79
CA GLU A 166 5.57 2.46 13.34
C GLU A 166 4.98 1.63 12.18
N PRO A 167 5.17 0.30 12.17
CA PRO A 167 4.48 -0.57 11.24
C PRO A 167 2.97 -0.44 11.41
N ALA A 168 2.25 -0.20 10.32
CA ALA A 168 0.80 -0.12 10.32
C ALA A 168 0.21 -0.72 9.03
N THR A 169 -0.85 -1.49 9.20
CA THR A 169 -1.73 -1.94 8.11
C THR A 169 -2.57 -0.77 7.58
N LEU A 170 -3.10 -0.90 6.36
CA LEU A 170 -4.01 0.10 5.81
C LEU A 170 -5.25 0.28 6.70
N GLY A 171 -5.78 -0.81 7.26
CA GLY A 171 -6.88 -0.77 8.22
C GLY A 171 -6.57 0.04 9.47
N GLU A 172 -5.36 -0.10 10.04
CA GLU A 172 -4.90 0.68 11.20
C GLU A 172 -4.71 2.16 10.84
N LEU A 173 -4.18 2.47 9.66
CA LEU A 173 -4.10 3.85 9.16
C LEU A 173 -5.50 4.47 9.04
N PHE A 174 -6.47 3.73 8.51
CA PHE A 174 -7.86 4.18 8.42
C PHE A 174 -8.52 4.36 9.78
N ALA A 175 -8.22 3.49 10.74
CA ALA A 175 -8.68 3.64 12.12
C ALA A 175 -8.06 4.88 12.78
N TYR A 176 -6.76 5.10 12.60
CA TYR A 176 -6.04 6.27 13.09
C TYR A 176 -6.67 7.56 12.58
N MET A 177 -6.93 7.67 11.27
CA MET A 177 -7.52 8.88 10.66
C MET A 177 -8.92 9.22 11.17
N LYS A 178 -9.63 8.26 11.77
CA LYS A 178 -10.96 8.47 12.36
C LYS A 178 -10.90 8.98 13.81
N GLN A 179 -9.73 8.93 14.46
CA GLN A 179 -9.58 9.37 15.85
C GLN A 179 -9.67 10.89 15.96
N ALA A 180 -10.42 11.39 16.96
CA ALA A 180 -10.54 12.82 17.20
C ALA A 180 -9.21 13.50 17.57
N SER A 181 -8.26 12.73 18.11
CA SER A 181 -6.91 13.17 18.47
C SER A 181 -5.87 12.97 17.36
N ALA A 182 -6.26 12.45 16.19
CA ALA A 182 -5.34 12.16 15.09
C ALA A 182 -4.63 13.43 14.61
N LYS A 183 -3.35 13.28 14.25
CA LYS A 183 -2.48 14.35 13.77
C LYS A 183 -1.71 13.89 12.54
N VAL A 184 -0.95 14.80 11.94
CA VAL A 184 -0.05 14.44 10.84
C VAL A 184 1.01 13.47 11.37
N ALA A 185 1.15 12.31 10.73
CA ALA A 185 2.03 11.24 11.16
C ALA A 185 2.56 10.42 9.97
N TRP A 186 3.61 9.64 10.22
CA TRP A 186 4.23 8.74 9.25
C TRP A 186 4.23 7.30 9.78
N PHE A 187 4.02 6.36 8.87
CA PHE A 187 3.92 4.94 9.20
C PHE A 187 4.64 4.09 8.16
N GLU A 188 5.15 2.95 8.59
CA GLU A 188 5.72 1.93 7.72
C GLU A 188 4.56 1.00 7.31
N CYS A 189 4.21 1.00 6.04
CA CYS A 189 3.07 0.24 5.54
C CYS A 189 3.52 -0.71 4.43
N THR A 190 3.38 -2.01 4.68
CA THR A 190 3.63 -3.04 3.68
C THR A 190 2.36 -3.31 2.90
N ALA A 191 2.38 -2.99 1.61
CA ALA A 191 1.22 -3.15 0.73
C ALA A 191 1.64 -3.72 -0.64
N THR A 192 0.72 -4.40 -1.30
CA THR A 192 0.91 -4.92 -2.65
C THR A 192 0.33 -3.96 -3.67
N ILE A 193 1.11 -3.67 -4.71
CA ILE A 193 0.70 -2.77 -5.80
C ILE A 193 -0.30 -3.54 -6.68
N ASP A 194 -1.57 -3.12 -6.68
CA ASP A 194 -2.63 -3.68 -7.54
C ASP A 194 -2.60 -3.06 -8.94
N ASP A 195 -2.39 -1.74 -9.02
CA ASP A 195 -2.36 -1.03 -10.29
C ASP A 195 -1.62 0.30 -10.20
N VAL A 196 -1.21 0.82 -11.34
CA VAL A 196 -0.83 2.22 -11.54
C VAL A 196 -2.03 2.94 -12.16
N VAL A 197 -2.52 4.00 -11.53
CA VAL A 197 -3.71 4.72 -12.00
C VAL A 197 -3.42 5.38 -13.35
N HIS A 198 -4.17 4.97 -14.36
CA HIS A 198 -4.10 5.52 -15.72
C HIS A 198 -5.02 6.73 -15.92
N GLY A 199 -4.75 7.53 -16.96
CA GLY A 199 -5.60 8.68 -17.36
C GLY A 199 -5.32 9.97 -16.59
N SER A 200 -4.34 9.97 -15.68
CA SER A 200 -3.75 11.16 -15.05
C SER A 200 -2.27 11.24 -15.42
N MET A 201 -1.69 12.45 -15.44
CA MET A 201 -0.25 12.60 -15.62
C MET A 201 0.50 11.92 -14.46
N TRP A 202 1.40 10.98 -14.78
CA TRP A 202 2.19 10.23 -13.80
C TRP A 202 3.42 11.01 -13.30
N TYR A 203 3.69 12.17 -13.89
CA TYR A 203 4.76 13.10 -13.54
C TYR A 203 4.25 14.55 -13.62
N TYR A 204 5.02 15.46 -13.04
CA TYR A 204 4.85 16.91 -13.19
C TYR A 204 6.20 17.55 -13.54
N ILE A 205 6.17 18.75 -14.10
CA ILE A 205 7.39 19.54 -14.31
C ILE A 205 7.70 20.31 -13.02
N GLY A 206 8.80 19.95 -12.37
CA GLY A 206 9.33 20.61 -11.19
C GLY A 206 10.46 21.58 -11.54
N CYS A 207 10.75 22.51 -10.64
CA CYS A 207 11.95 23.34 -10.70
C CYS A 207 13.21 22.47 -10.57
N GLY A 208 14.20 22.64 -11.44
CA GLY A 208 15.45 21.89 -11.38
C GLY A 208 16.25 22.06 -10.07
N GLU A 209 16.01 23.15 -9.33
CA GLU A 209 16.72 23.44 -8.07
C GLU A 209 15.98 22.92 -6.83
N CYS A 210 14.67 23.18 -6.73
CA CYS A 210 13.89 22.94 -5.50
C CYS A 210 12.76 21.92 -5.67
N HIS A 211 12.65 21.33 -6.87
CA HIS A 211 11.67 20.34 -7.31
C HIS A 211 10.20 20.75 -7.18
N THR A 212 9.91 21.97 -6.72
CA THR A 212 8.53 22.48 -6.60
C THR A 212 7.92 22.61 -7.99
N LYS A 213 6.65 22.20 -8.12
CA LYS A 213 5.90 22.27 -9.37
C LYS A 213 6.04 23.64 -10.03
N ALA A 214 6.55 23.64 -11.26
CA ALA A 214 6.71 24.84 -12.07
C ALA A 214 5.34 25.32 -12.56
N THR A 215 5.23 26.63 -12.77
CA THR A 215 4.06 27.27 -13.38
C THR A 215 4.45 27.82 -14.75
N LYS A 216 3.63 27.59 -15.78
CA LYS A 216 3.84 28.16 -17.11
C LYS A 216 3.65 29.68 -17.06
N GLY A 217 4.66 30.44 -17.47
CA GLY A 217 4.57 31.85 -17.83
C GLY A 217 4.27 32.01 -19.33
N PRO A 218 4.37 33.23 -19.87
CA PRO A 218 4.11 33.50 -21.29
C PRO A 218 5.05 32.72 -22.23
N THR A 219 6.33 32.62 -21.87
CA THR A 219 7.36 31.93 -22.66
C THR A 219 8.30 31.08 -21.80
N THR A 220 8.26 31.21 -20.48
CA THR A 220 9.19 30.55 -19.55
C THR A 220 8.46 29.70 -18.51
N LEU A 221 9.19 28.80 -17.87
CA LEU A 221 8.74 28.16 -16.64
C LEU A 221 9.16 29.01 -15.44
N MET A 222 8.27 29.16 -14.47
CA MET A 222 8.48 29.95 -13.26
C MET A 222 8.37 29.07 -12.02
N CYS A 223 9.12 29.40 -10.98
CA CYS A 223 9.05 28.73 -9.68
C CYS A 223 8.64 29.73 -8.60
N LYS A 224 7.43 29.55 -8.05
CA LYS A 224 6.93 30.39 -6.95
C LYS A 224 7.78 30.26 -5.67
N LYS A 225 8.28 29.06 -5.37
CA LYS A 225 9.08 28.81 -4.17
C LYS A 225 10.45 29.49 -4.23
N CYS A 226 11.11 29.46 -5.40
CA CYS A 226 12.40 30.13 -5.59
C CYS A 226 12.27 31.62 -5.93
N GLY A 227 11.06 32.11 -6.24
CA GLY A 227 10.86 33.47 -6.77
C GLY A 227 11.45 33.71 -8.16
N LYS A 228 11.91 32.66 -8.85
CA LYS A 228 12.54 32.77 -10.18
C LYS A 228 11.48 32.76 -11.28
N SER A 229 11.52 33.75 -12.17
CA SER A 229 10.66 33.88 -13.36
C SER A 229 11.15 33.09 -14.57
N GLU A 230 12.33 32.50 -14.48
CA GLU A 230 12.90 31.61 -15.47
C GLU A 230 13.65 30.48 -14.74
N ILE A 231 13.26 29.25 -15.03
CA ILE A 231 13.85 28.05 -14.45
C ILE A 231 13.93 26.93 -15.49
N VAL A 232 14.88 26.03 -15.29
CA VAL A 232 14.90 24.73 -15.97
C VAL A 232 13.83 23.84 -15.34
N GLY A 233 12.94 23.32 -16.17
CA GLY A 233 11.91 22.36 -15.77
C GLY A 233 12.42 20.93 -15.87
N VAL A 234 12.28 20.16 -14.80
CA VAL A 234 12.68 18.74 -14.76
C VAL A 234 11.46 17.88 -14.43
N PRO A 235 11.18 16.80 -15.19
CA PRO A 235 10.12 15.86 -14.84
C PRO A 235 10.35 15.21 -13.47
N GLN A 236 9.30 15.18 -12.64
CA GLN A 236 9.29 14.64 -11.28
C GLN A 236 8.08 13.72 -11.10
N TYR A 237 8.23 12.61 -10.36
CA TYR A 237 7.14 11.65 -10.17
C TYR A 237 5.91 12.25 -9.46
N LEU A 238 4.73 11.91 -9.97
CA LEU A 238 3.39 12.15 -9.40
C LEU A 238 2.50 10.92 -9.68
N SER A 239 3.04 9.73 -9.46
CA SER A 239 2.35 8.49 -9.81
C SER A 239 1.36 8.11 -8.71
N ARG A 240 0.18 7.66 -9.12
CA ARG A 240 -0.83 7.15 -8.18
C ARG A 240 -0.88 5.64 -8.31
N LEU A 241 -0.70 4.93 -7.22
CA LEU A 241 -0.77 3.48 -7.14
C LEU A 241 -2.06 3.07 -6.42
N SER A 242 -2.81 2.15 -7.01
CA SER A 242 -3.79 1.34 -6.29
C SER A 242 -3.00 0.30 -5.51
N VAL A 243 -3.17 0.26 -4.18
CA VAL A 243 -2.49 -0.69 -3.31
C VAL A 243 -3.49 -1.37 -2.40
N TYR A 244 -3.18 -2.59 -2.01
CA TYR A 244 -3.96 -3.35 -1.05
C TYR A 244 -3.08 -4.05 -0.03
N ASP A 245 -3.62 -4.26 1.14
CA ASP A 245 -3.14 -5.23 2.11
C ASP A 245 -4.17 -6.37 2.23
N HIS A 246 -4.06 -7.19 3.27
CA HIS A 246 -4.92 -8.35 3.47
C HIS A 246 -6.43 -8.07 3.33
N ASN A 247 -6.91 -6.91 3.80
CA ASN A 247 -8.34 -6.62 3.90
C ASN A 247 -8.73 -5.25 3.33
N ASP A 248 -7.78 -4.33 3.17
CA ASP A 248 -8.05 -2.93 2.89
C ASP A 248 -7.33 -2.47 1.60
N GLN A 249 -7.87 -1.42 0.97
CA GLN A 249 -7.29 -0.77 -0.21
C GLN A 249 -7.06 0.71 0.03
N ALA A 250 -6.01 1.24 -0.57
CA ALA A 250 -5.71 2.66 -0.57
C ALA A 250 -5.20 3.11 -1.94
N VAL A 251 -5.16 4.43 -2.14
CA VAL A 251 -4.40 5.03 -3.24
C VAL A 251 -3.14 5.66 -2.67
N PHE A 252 -1.98 5.20 -3.08
CA PHE A 252 -0.70 5.80 -2.71
C PHE A 252 -0.27 6.80 -3.78
N VAL A 253 0.12 8.00 -3.35
CA VAL A 253 0.68 9.03 -4.24
C VAL A 253 2.19 9.05 -4.04
N LEU A 254 2.92 8.62 -5.06
CA LEU A 254 4.37 8.68 -5.13
C LEU A 254 4.79 10.05 -5.65
N LEU A 255 5.63 10.74 -4.89
CA LEU A 255 6.14 12.06 -5.22
C LEU A 255 7.66 12.05 -5.29
N GLY A 256 8.21 12.64 -6.35
CA GLY A 256 9.65 12.84 -6.50
C GLY A 256 10.46 11.56 -6.29
N ASP A 257 11.39 11.61 -5.33
CA ASP A 257 12.36 10.56 -5.03
C ASP A 257 11.69 9.20 -4.74
N ALA A 258 10.52 9.16 -4.10
CA ALA A 258 9.82 7.91 -3.82
C ALA A 258 9.46 7.10 -5.09
N GLY A 259 9.24 7.79 -6.23
CA GLY A 259 9.03 7.12 -7.51
C GLY A 259 10.32 6.53 -8.10
N GLU A 260 11.46 7.20 -7.90
CA GLU A 260 12.77 6.69 -8.30
C GLU A 260 13.17 5.51 -7.42
N GLU A 261 12.94 5.57 -6.11
CA GLU A 261 13.17 4.46 -5.18
C GLU A 261 12.36 3.21 -5.55
N LEU A 262 11.14 3.37 -6.04
CA LEU A 262 10.32 2.24 -6.48
C LEU A 262 10.80 1.64 -7.80
N THR A 263 11.09 2.49 -8.78
CA THR A 263 11.32 2.09 -10.18
C THR A 263 12.79 1.89 -10.53
N GLY A 264 13.70 2.42 -9.71
CA GLY A 264 15.14 2.50 -9.98
C GLY A 264 15.51 3.47 -11.11
N LYS A 265 14.59 4.32 -11.58
CA LYS A 265 14.81 5.24 -12.72
C LYS A 265 14.30 6.64 -12.41
N LYS A 266 14.98 7.66 -12.94
CA LYS A 266 14.51 9.05 -12.82
C LYS A 266 13.32 9.30 -13.75
N ALA A 267 12.37 10.11 -13.30
CA ALA A 267 11.23 10.51 -14.14
C ALA A 267 11.71 11.26 -15.40
N ALA A 268 12.77 12.07 -15.30
CA ALA A 268 13.37 12.76 -16.43
C ALA A 268 13.85 11.81 -17.52
N GLU A 269 14.57 10.75 -17.15
CA GLU A 269 15.08 9.73 -18.08
C GLU A 269 13.94 8.99 -18.80
N LEU A 270 12.86 8.68 -18.08
CA LEU A 270 11.69 8.00 -18.64
C LEU A 270 10.90 8.89 -19.61
N VAL A 271 10.81 10.18 -19.33
CA VAL A 271 10.15 11.15 -20.22
C VAL A 271 11.01 11.43 -21.44
N GLU A 272 12.32 11.64 -21.26
CA GLU A 272 13.26 11.90 -22.36
C GLU A 272 13.34 10.71 -23.33
N SER A 273 13.50 9.49 -22.80
CA SER A 273 13.53 8.28 -23.63
C SER A 273 12.24 8.07 -24.43
N TYR A 274 11.08 8.48 -23.89
CA TYR A 274 9.82 8.43 -24.63
C TYR A 274 9.83 9.38 -25.82
N TYR A 275 10.24 10.64 -25.64
CA TYR A 275 10.29 11.60 -26.74
C TYR A 275 11.32 11.23 -27.81
N GLN A 276 12.51 10.78 -27.40
CA GLN A 276 13.54 10.28 -28.33
C GLN A 276 13.07 9.09 -29.18
N ALA A 277 12.18 8.25 -28.64
CA ALA A 277 11.62 7.11 -29.38
C ALA A 277 10.41 7.51 -30.25
N ASN A 278 9.87 8.72 -30.08
CA ASN A 278 8.64 9.17 -30.73
C ASN A 278 8.78 10.61 -31.24
N ASP A 279 9.73 10.85 -32.14
CA ASP A 279 10.04 12.19 -32.69
C ASP A 279 8.86 12.89 -33.42
N SER A 280 7.75 12.17 -33.68
CA SER A 280 6.58 12.68 -34.40
C SER A 280 5.42 13.15 -33.52
N VAL A 281 5.49 13.02 -32.18
CA VAL A 281 4.44 13.53 -31.28
C VAL A 281 4.70 14.98 -30.87
N GLY A 282 3.65 15.81 -30.96
CA GLY A 282 3.72 17.22 -30.58
C GLY A 282 3.93 17.45 -29.08
N GLU A 283 4.36 18.65 -28.70
CA GLU A 283 4.73 19.03 -27.32
C GLU A 283 3.62 18.86 -26.27
N ASP A 284 2.34 18.82 -26.69
CA ASP A 284 1.19 18.63 -25.80
C ASP A 284 0.82 17.14 -25.59
N HIS A 285 1.61 16.20 -26.13
CA HIS A 285 1.36 14.78 -25.95
C HIS A 285 1.58 14.34 -24.50
N ILE A 286 0.59 13.65 -23.93
CA ILE A 286 0.69 13.10 -22.58
C ILE A 286 1.51 11.81 -22.65
N VAL A 287 2.72 11.84 -22.08
CA VAL A 287 3.57 10.64 -21.98
C VAL A 287 2.82 9.55 -21.22
N PRO A 288 2.62 8.35 -21.81
CA PRO A 288 1.93 7.26 -21.14
C PRO A 288 2.70 6.78 -19.91
N VAL A 289 2.02 6.04 -19.03
CA VAL A 289 2.66 5.43 -17.86
C VAL A 289 3.81 4.51 -18.33
N PRO A 290 5.05 4.72 -17.86
CA PRO A 290 6.22 3.98 -18.31
C PRO A 290 6.18 2.52 -17.85
N ARG A 291 6.84 1.64 -18.63
CA ARG A 291 6.97 0.22 -18.31
C ARG A 291 7.58 -0.03 -16.93
N ALA A 292 8.53 0.81 -16.53
CA ALA A 292 9.17 0.76 -15.21
C ALA A 292 8.18 0.89 -14.04
N LEU A 293 7.05 1.59 -14.21
CA LEU A 293 5.97 1.62 -13.21
C LEU A 293 5.04 0.42 -13.37
N ILE A 294 4.73 0.01 -14.60
CA ILE A 294 3.84 -1.14 -14.88
C ILE A 294 4.42 -2.44 -14.31
N ASP A 295 5.73 -2.64 -14.42
CA ASP A 295 6.43 -3.83 -13.93
C ASP A 295 6.46 -3.92 -12.38
N THR A 296 6.04 -2.85 -11.68
CA THR A 296 5.87 -2.84 -10.22
C THR A 296 4.56 -3.49 -9.76
N ILE A 297 3.60 -3.70 -10.67
CA ILE A 297 2.32 -4.30 -10.34
C ILE A 297 2.51 -5.74 -9.88
N GLY A 298 1.83 -6.10 -8.79
CA GLY A 298 1.96 -7.39 -8.11
C GLY A 298 3.10 -7.44 -7.10
N GLN A 299 3.99 -6.44 -7.06
CA GLN A 299 5.06 -6.39 -6.05
C GLN A 299 4.50 -5.97 -4.69
N THR A 300 4.85 -6.72 -3.65
CA THR A 300 4.70 -6.28 -2.26
C THR A 300 5.91 -5.45 -1.88
N ARG A 301 5.67 -4.22 -1.40
CA ARG A 301 6.70 -3.26 -1.03
C ARG A 301 6.35 -2.65 0.32
N THR A 302 7.39 -2.19 1.02
CA THR A 302 7.23 -1.44 2.27
C THR A 302 7.40 0.04 1.99
N PHE A 303 6.36 0.82 2.33
CA PHE A 303 6.26 2.24 2.05
C PHE A 303 6.29 3.04 3.34
N ILE A 304 6.97 4.18 3.33
CA ILE A 304 6.79 5.19 4.37
C ILE A 304 5.67 6.13 3.94
N VAL A 305 4.54 6.02 4.63
CA VAL A 305 3.28 6.66 4.28
C VAL A 305 2.99 7.79 5.25
N LYS A 306 2.68 8.98 4.70
CA LYS A 306 2.26 10.16 5.46
C LYS A 306 0.75 10.28 5.51
N VAL A 307 0.20 10.30 6.72
CA VAL A 307 -1.16 10.77 7.00
C VAL A 307 -1.09 12.29 7.17
N SER A 308 -1.70 13.04 6.25
CA SER A 308 -1.68 14.51 6.25
C SER A 308 -2.95 15.13 6.85
N SER A 309 -2.95 16.43 7.11
CA SER A 309 -4.14 17.15 7.59
C SER A 309 -5.33 16.99 6.62
N HIS A 310 -5.06 16.94 5.31
CA HIS A 310 -6.09 16.68 4.31
C HIS A 310 -6.73 15.29 4.48
N ASN A 311 -5.95 14.28 4.85
CA ASN A 311 -6.50 12.95 5.10
C ASN A 311 -7.43 12.92 6.32
N LEU A 312 -7.09 13.71 7.35
CA LEU A 312 -7.89 13.82 8.58
C LEU A 312 -9.19 14.60 8.36
N THR A 313 -9.15 15.68 7.57
CA THR A 313 -10.32 16.54 7.34
C THR A 313 -11.22 16.04 6.22
N ALA A 314 -10.66 15.61 5.08
CA ALA A 314 -11.41 15.18 3.91
C ALA A 314 -11.74 13.68 3.91
N LYS A 315 -11.26 12.91 4.91
CA LYS A 315 -11.49 11.46 5.07
C LYS A 315 -11.19 10.64 3.81
N THR A 316 -10.12 11.00 3.10
CA THR A 316 -9.73 10.33 1.85
C THR A 316 -8.79 9.16 2.12
N GLN A 317 -8.96 8.07 1.37
CA GLN A 317 -8.05 6.91 1.36
C GLN A 317 -6.84 7.12 0.42
N THR A 318 -6.56 8.36 0.02
CA THR A 318 -5.41 8.72 -0.82
C THR A 318 -4.27 9.21 0.08
N LEU A 319 -3.25 8.38 0.29
CA LEU A 319 -2.13 8.64 1.19
C LEU A 319 -0.86 9.01 0.41
N THR A 320 -0.04 9.90 0.96
CA THR A 320 1.21 10.30 0.29
C THR A 320 2.35 9.40 0.73
N VAL A 321 3.07 8.82 -0.21
CA VAL A 321 4.30 8.08 0.07
C VAL A 321 5.47 9.04 0.03
N THR A 322 6.28 9.04 1.08
CA THR A 322 7.49 9.86 1.16
C THR A 322 8.76 9.06 0.91
N LYS A 323 8.70 7.73 1.06
CA LYS A 323 9.83 6.83 0.82
C LYS A 323 9.36 5.43 0.48
N VAL A 324 10.10 4.71 -0.34
CA VAL A 324 9.95 3.27 -0.59
C VAL A 324 11.19 2.56 -0.05
N LEU A 325 10.98 1.60 0.85
CA LEU A 325 12.10 0.86 1.41
C LEU A 325 12.62 -0.18 0.40
N PRO A 326 13.93 -0.47 0.39
CA PRO A 326 14.50 -1.53 -0.41
C PRO A 326 13.80 -2.88 -0.13
N LEU A 327 13.75 -3.76 -1.15
CA LEU A 327 13.35 -5.14 -0.90
C LEU A 327 14.40 -5.78 0.01
N GLU A 328 13.97 -6.30 1.16
CA GLU A 328 14.85 -7.10 2.02
C GLU A 328 15.38 -8.29 1.20
N ALA A 329 16.69 -8.51 1.24
CA ALA A 329 17.29 -9.65 0.57
C ALA A 329 16.67 -10.94 1.14
N PRO A 330 16.27 -11.91 0.29
CA PRO A 330 15.75 -13.16 0.80
C PRO A 330 16.80 -13.79 1.70
N GLU A 331 16.43 -14.13 2.95
CA GLU A 331 17.27 -15.00 3.78
C GLU A 331 17.54 -16.28 3.00
N PRO A 332 18.78 -16.80 3.02
CA PRO A 332 19.12 -18.00 2.27
C PRO A 332 18.23 -19.15 2.74
N GLU A 333 17.35 -19.60 1.84
CA GLU A 333 16.49 -20.76 2.10
C GLU A 333 17.39 -21.96 2.46
N ALA A 334 17.22 -22.46 3.68
CA ALA A 334 17.82 -23.71 4.09
C ALA A 334 17.26 -24.81 3.20
N ASN A 335 18.13 -25.41 2.39
CA ASN A 335 17.87 -26.60 1.58
C ASN A 335 17.20 -27.68 2.44
N LEU A 336 15.89 -27.89 2.26
CA LEU A 336 15.22 -29.11 2.68
C LEU A 336 15.24 -30.05 1.49
N GLY A 337 16.12 -31.06 1.59
CA GLY A 337 16.39 -32.04 0.55
C GLY A 337 15.13 -32.78 0.10
N GLU A 338 15.04 -32.95 -1.22
CA GLU A 338 14.21 -33.94 -1.87
C GLU A 338 14.59 -35.34 -1.34
N ASN A 339 13.62 -36.05 -0.78
CA ASN A 339 13.60 -37.50 -0.82
C ASN A 339 12.39 -37.89 -1.65
N VAL A 340 12.67 -38.34 -2.87
CA VAL A 340 11.73 -38.98 -3.77
C VAL A 340 11.72 -40.46 -3.39
N ASP A 341 10.66 -40.92 -2.75
CA ASP A 341 10.33 -42.34 -2.67
C ASP A 341 9.27 -42.62 -3.74
N GLU A 342 9.71 -43.20 -4.86
CA GLU A 342 8.84 -43.82 -5.87
C GLU A 342 8.37 -45.18 -5.35
N GLU A 343 7.06 -45.40 -5.27
CA GLU A 343 6.48 -46.75 -5.24
C GLU A 343 5.81 -47.08 -6.58
N PRO A 344 5.87 -48.35 -7.03
CA PRO A 344 5.55 -48.74 -8.39
C PRO A 344 4.04 -48.87 -8.60
N VAL A 345 3.57 -48.35 -9.74
CA VAL A 345 2.21 -48.56 -10.24
C VAL A 345 2.12 -49.99 -10.80
N ASN A 346 1.24 -50.79 -10.19
CA ASN A 346 0.90 -52.13 -10.65
C ASN A 346 -0.14 -52.01 -11.77
N GLU A 347 0.20 -52.47 -12.98
CA GLU A 347 -0.75 -52.65 -14.08
C GLU A 347 -1.63 -53.87 -13.79
N GLY A 348 -2.96 -53.69 -13.87
CA GLY A 348 -3.92 -54.78 -13.92
C GLY A 348 -5.16 -54.55 -13.06
N ASP A 349 -6.15 -53.82 -13.58
CA ASP A 349 -7.50 -54.37 -13.65
C ASP A 349 -8.35 -53.62 -14.69
N ASP A 350 -8.80 -54.38 -15.68
CA ASP A 350 -9.54 -53.93 -16.85
C ASP A 350 -11.03 -53.88 -16.48
N HIS A 351 -11.42 -52.84 -15.74
CA HIS A 351 -12.82 -52.48 -15.56
C HIS A 351 -13.05 -51.11 -16.22
N ALA A 352 -13.63 -51.14 -17.43
CA ALA A 352 -14.09 -49.97 -18.15
C ALA A 352 -15.06 -49.16 -17.27
N ALA A 353 -14.52 -48.17 -16.55
CA ALA A 353 -15.30 -47.17 -15.86
C ALA A 353 -15.99 -46.32 -16.95
N GLU A 354 -17.33 -46.26 -16.90
CA GLU A 354 -18.12 -45.42 -17.79
C GLU A 354 -17.70 -43.94 -17.65
N THR A 355 -16.86 -43.45 -18.56
CA THR A 355 -16.41 -42.05 -18.60
C THR A 355 -17.53 -41.16 -19.13
N GLY A 356 -18.38 -40.65 -18.24
CA GLY A 356 -19.37 -39.63 -18.58
C GLY A 356 -18.72 -38.29 -18.94
N GLN A 357 -19.18 -37.65 -20.02
CA GLN A 357 -18.72 -36.32 -20.45
C GLN A 357 -19.77 -35.24 -20.13
N LEU A 358 -19.33 -34.05 -19.71
CA LEU A 358 -20.22 -32.91 -19.49
C LEU A 358 -20.77 -32.40 -20.83
N LEU A 359 -22.09 -32.27 -20.92
CA LEU A 359 -22.81 -31.83 -22.12
C LEU A 359 -23.79 -30.71 -21.79
N GLU A 360 -23.95 -29.76 -22.71
CA GLU A 360 -24.95 -28.71 -22.61
C GLU A 360 -26.33 -29.23 -23.06
N GLY A 361 -27.37 -29.06 -22.25
CA GLY A 361 -28.76 -29.34 -22.59
C GLY A 361 -29.62 -28.08 -22.59
N ARG A 362 -30.54 -27.94 -23.56
CA ARG A 362 -31.45 -26.79 -23.70
C ARG A 362 -32.90 -27.24 -23.81
N LEU A 363 -33.76 -26.70 -22.96
CA LEU A 363 -35.20 -26.90 -23.01
C LEU A 363 -35.85 -25.96 -24.05
N THR A 364 -36.79 -26.47 -24.85
CA THR A 364 -37.60 -25.66 -25.77
C THR A 364 -39.09 -25.66 -25.40
N GLY A 365 -39.62 -24.50 -25.00
CA GLY A 365 -41.05 -24.30 -24.73
C GLY A 365 -41.33 -23.25 -23.64
N ASN A 366 -42.52 -22.64 -23.67
CA ASN A 366 -43.03 -21.80 -22.57
C ASN A 366 -43.46 -22.70 -21.42
N HIS A 367 -42.57 -23.00 -20.48
CA HIS A 367 -42.86 -23.86 -19.33
C HIS A 367 -43.72 -23.12 -18.28
N GLN A 368 -44.90 -23.67 -18.01
CA GLN A 368 -45.76 -23.27 -16.88
C GLN A 368 -45.31 -23.94 -15.57
N PRO A 369 -45.70 -23.43 -14.39
CA PRO A 369 -45.19 -23.85 -13.07
C PRO A 369 -45.46 -25.31 -12.65
N ASN A 370 -46.20 -26.11 -13.44
CA ASN A 370 -46.60 -27.49 -13.10
C ASN A 370 -46.15 -28.52 -14.16
N ASP A 371 -45.02 -28.29 -14.83
CA ASP A 371 -44.51 -29.21 -15.85
C ASP A 371 -43.86 -30.47 -15.22
N PRO A 372 -44.25 -31.70 -15.63
CA PRO A 372 -43.65 -32.96 -15.14
C PRO A 372 -42.14 -33.13 -15.44
N ASN A 373 -41.52 -32.23 -16.20
CA ASN A 373 -40.09 -32.21 -16.50
C ASN A 373 -39.26 -31.28 -15.58
N HIS A 374 -39.69 -31.07 -14.33
CA HIS A 374 -38.92 -30.29 -13.37
C HIS A 374 -37.64 -31.04 -12.97
N LEU A 375 -36.53 -30.75 -13.66
CA LEU A 375 -35.21 -31.25 -13.32
C LEU A 375 -34.75 -30.59 -12.03
N ILE A 376 -34.49 -31.41 -11.01
CA ILE A 376 -33.95 -30.97 -9.74
C ILE A 376 -32.43 -31.15 -9.80
N GLU A 377 -31.70 -30.09 -9.45
CA GLU A 377 -30.25 -30.16 -9.37
C GLU A 377 -29.82 -31.16 -8.30
N GLY A 378 -28.91 -32.07 -8.67
CA GLY A 378 -28.39 -33.12 -7.78
C GLY A 378 -29.03 -34.49 -8.01
N ASP A 379 -30.18 -34.54 -8.70
CA ASP A 379 -30.87 -35.79 -9.03
C ASP A 379 -30.33 -36.38 -10.35
N VAL A 380 -30.45 -37.71 -10.47
CA VAL A 380 -30.05 -38.46 -11.67
C VAL A 380 -31.27 -38.76 -12.52
N TYR A 381 -31.18 -38.51 -13.83
CA TYR A 381 -32.25 -38.75 -14.78
C TYR A 381 -31.77 -39.58 -15.96
N GLU A 382 -32.61 -40.52 -16.40
CA GLU A 382 -32.52 -41.11 -17.71
C GLU A 382 -33.27 -40.21 -18.71
N ILE A 383 -32.56 -39.76 -19.75
CA ILE A 383 -33.10 -38.85 -20.75
C ILE A 383 -32.97 -39.49 -22.13
N SER A 384 -34.07 -39.58 -22.89
CA SER A 384 -34.09 -40.14 -24.24
C SER A 384 -35.01 -39.33 -25.17
N GLY A 385 -34.88 -39.51 -26.49
CA GLY A 385 -35.72 -38.78 -27.46
C GLY A 385 -35.37 -37.29 -27.61
N PHE A 386 -34.13 -36.91 -27.31
CA PHE A 386 -33.62 -35.55 -27.53
C PHE A 386 -32.97 -35.38 -28.91
N SER A 387 -32.88 -34.14 -29.38
CA SER A 387 -32.13 -33.81 -30.61
C SER A 387 -30.69 -33.39 -30.27
N VAL A 388 -29.71 -33.76 -31.10
CA VAL A 388 -28.33 -33.29 -30.99
C VAL A 388 -28.08 -32.24 -32.06
N LEU A 389 -27.64 -31.06 -31.66
CA LEU A 389 -27.46 -29.91 -32.56
C LEU A 389 -26.04 -29.35 -32.44
N HIS A 390 -25.53 -28.81 -33.55
CA HIS A 390 -24.21 -28.18 -33.57
C HIS A 390 -24.21 -26.85 -32.81
N ASN A 391 -23.18 -26.63 -31.98
CA ASN A 391 -23.02 -25.43 -31.16
C ASN A 391 -22.01 -24.48 -31.81
N GLN A 392 -22.51 -23.47 -32.53
CA GLN A 392 -21.69 -22.42 -33.17
C GLN A 392 -21.51 -21.18 -32.31
N ARG A 393 -22.02 -21.17 -31.07
CA ARG A 393 -21.91 -20.00 -30.20
C ARG A 393 -20.46 -19.77 -29.79
N GLN A 394 -20.10 -18.49 -29.65
CA GLN A 394 -18.95 -18.08 -28.87
C GLN A 394 -19.29 -18.26 -27.38
N ARG A 395 -18.32 -18.67 -26.55
CA ARG A 395 -18.48 -18.94 -25.11
C ARG A 395 -19.51 -20.03 -24.78
N LYS A 396 -19.26 -21.24 -25.29
CA LYS A 396 -20.03 -22.44 -24.96
C LYS A 396 -19.83 -22.83 -23.49
N LEU A 397 -20.81 -23.51 -22.89
CA LEU A 397 -20.67 -24.05 -21.53
C LEU A 397 -19.71 -25.24 -21.46
N THR A 398 -19.54 -25.95 -22.59
CA THR A 398 -18.62 -27.09 -22.71
C THR A 398 -17.77 -26.93 -23.95
N GLN A 399 -16.66 -27.67 -24.02
CA GLN A 399 -15.78 -27.68 -25.21
C GLN A 399 -16.40 -28.45 -26.39
N LEU A 400 -17.54 -29.12 -26.19
CA LEU A 400 -18.15 -29.95 -27.21
C LEU A 400 -18.70 -29.10 -28.36
N PRO A 401 -18.57 -29.58 -29.61
CA PRO A 401 -19.12 -28.90 -30.77
C PRO A 401 -20.65 -29.07 -30.88
N TYR A 402 -21.31 -29.73 -29.94
CA TYR A 402 -22.75 -30.00 -29.95
C TYR A 402 -23.39 -29.80 -28.57
N TYR A 403 -24.70 -29.60 -28.57
CA TYR A 403 -25.57 -29.57 -27.38
C TYR A 403 -26.83 -30.39 -27.65
N ILE A 404 -27.51 -30.82 -26.60
CA ILE A 404 -28.79 -31.52 -26.72
C ILE A 404 -29.95 -30.56 -26.56
N GLN A 405 -30.98 -30.74 -27.37
CA GLN A 405 -32.23 -30.01 -27.28
C GLN A 405 -33.32 -30.94 -26.75
N LEU A 406 -33.88 -30.56 -25.60
CA LEU A 406 -34.94 -31.23 -24.88
C LEU A 406 -36.27 -30.57 -25.28
N GLY A 407 -37.11 -31.32 -25.99
CA GLY A 407 -38.37 -30.83 -26.54
C GLY A 407 -39.55 -31.73 -26.15
N GLN A 408 -40.68 -31.58 -26.84
CA GLN A 408 -41.90 -32.34 -26.55
C GLN A 408 -41.71 -33.87 -26.67
N GLU A 409 -40.83 -34.32 -27.56
CA GLU A 409 -40.55 -35.75 -27.77
C GLU A 409 -39.55 -36.35 -26.76
N THR A 410 -38.97 -35.51 -25.89
CA THR A 410 -37.97 -35.95 -24.92
C THR A 410 -38.63 -36.60 -23.71
N LYS A 411 -38.22 -37.83 -23.42
CA LYS A 411 -38.65 -38.60 -22.24
C LYS A 411 -37.61 -38.44 -21.14
N MET A 412 -38.06 -38.14 -19.93
CA MET A 412 -37.21 -37.98 -18.76
C MET A 412 -37.78 -38.80 -17.60
N SER A 413 -36.94 -39.60 -16.95
CA SER A 413 -37.31 -40.38 -15.76
C SER A 413 -36.25 -40.24 -14.67
N ASN A 414 -36.68 -39.83 -13.48
CA ASN A 414 -35.81 -39.77 -12.29
C ASN A 414 -35.41 -41.19 -11.87
N VAL A 415 -34.12 -41.38 -11.60
CA VAL A 415 -33.55 -42.64 -11.15
C VAL A 415 -33.55 -42.66 -9.62
N THR A 416 -34.53 -43.35 -9.04
CA THR A 416 -34.75 -43.41 -7.58
C THR A 416 -34.04 -44.58 -6.87
N GLY A 417 -33.26 -45.38 -7.61
CA GLY A 417 -32.48 -46.52 -7.10
C GLY A 417 -30.96 -46.29 -7.11
N ILE A 418 -30.15 -47.36 -6.97
CA ILE A 418 -28.69 -47.29 -7.16
C ILE A 418 -28.41 -47.05 -8.65
N GLY A 419 -28.32 -45.79 -9.04
CA GLY A 419 -27.96 -45.36 -10.39
C GLY A 419 -26.46 -45.25 -10.61
N PRO A 420 -26.03 -44.93 -11.84
CA PRO A 420 -24.64 -44.61 -12.15
C PRO A 420 -24.16 -43.42 -11.31
N ILE A 421 -22.93 -43.50 -10.80
CA ILE A 421 -22.30 -42.46 -9.99
C ILE A 421 -21.60 -41.48 -10.94
N PHE A 422 -22.10 -40.25 -11.01
CA PHE A 422 -21.46 -39.19 -11.77
C PHE A 422 -20.48 -38.40 -10.89
N PRO A 423 -19.35 -37.92 -11.44
CA PRO A 423 -18.49 -36.97 -10.75
C PRO A 423 -19.31 -35.73 -10.35
N LEU A 424 -19.36 -35.44 -9.05
CA LEU A 424 -20.12 -34.31 -8.51
C LEU A 424 -19.68 -32.97 -9.13
N HIS A 425 -18.40 -32.87 -9.51
CA HIS A 425 -17.84 -31.71 -10.17
C HIS A 425 -16.91 -32.12 -11.31
N ASN A 426 -17.30 -31.81 -12.56
CA ASN A 426 -16.41 -31.93 -13.72
C ASN A 426 -15.67 -30.60 -13.93
N LEU A 427 -14.67 -30.32 -13.08
CA LEU A 427 -13.93 -29.05 -13.06
C LEU A 427 -12.69 -29.13 -13.93
N SER A 428 -12.46 -28.08 -14.72
CA SER A 428 -11.23 -27.93 -15.50
C SER A 428 -10.65 -26.51 -15.37
N PRO A 429 -10.06 -26.17 -14.20
CA PRO A 429 -9.49 -24.85 -13.96
C PRO A 429 -8.35 -24.53 -14.93
N GLN A 430 -8.40 -23.37 -15.56
CA GLN A 430 -7.41 -22.90 -16.52
C GLN A 430 -6.35 -22.01 -15.85
N ASN A 431 -5.13 -22.06 -16.38
CA ASN A 431 -4.04 -21.19 -15.97
C ASN A 431 -4.14 -19.80 -16.63
N TYR A 432 -3.25 -18.88 -16.24
CA TYR A 432 -3.26 -17.51 -16.76
C TYR A 432 -3.13 -17.42 -18.29
N GLU A 433 -2.21 -18.18 -18.89
CA GLU A 433 -1.97 -18.16 -20.35
C GLU A 433 -3.19 -18.67 -21.14
N SER A 434 -3.80 -19.76 -20.68
CA SER A 434 -5.04 -20.28 -21.26
C SER A 434 -6.18 -19.27 -21.14
N LEU A 435 -6.31 -18.58 -19.99
CA LEU A 435 -7.31 -17.54 -19.80
C LEU A 435 -7.07 -16.33 -20.70
N LEU A 436 -5.80 -15.95 -20.93
CA LEU A 436 -5.42 -14.88 -21.86
C LEU A 436 -5.82 -15.25 -23.29
N HIS A 437 -5.53 -16.49 -23.72
CA HIS A 437 -5.96 -16.99 -25.02
C HIS A 437 -7.49 -16.97 -25.18
N LEU A 438 -8.23 -17.42 -24.16
CA LEU A 438 -9.69 -17.44 -24.15
C LEU A 438 -10.32 -16.02 -24.09
N ALA A 439 -9.58 -15.03 -23.59
CA ALA A 439 -10.00 -13.63 -23.64
C ALA A 439 -9.94 -13.06 -25.07
N THR A 440 -9.02 -13.57 -25.90
CA THR A 440 -8.89 -13.20 -27.32
C THR A 440 -9.77 -14.05 -28.23
N ILE A 441 -9.85 -15.36 -27.97
CA ILE A 441 -10.61 -16.34 -28.77
C ILE A 441 -11.63 -17.05 -27.86
N PRO A 442 -12.83 -16.48 -27.68
CA PRO A 442 -13.78 -16.94 -26.67
C PRO A 442 -14.57 -18.19 -27.15
N THR A 443 -13.93 -19.36 -27.09
CA THR A 443 -14.50 -20.64 -27.54
C THR A 443 -15.49 -21.22 -26.53
N TYR A 444 -15.08 -21.36 -25.27
CA TYR A 444 -15.89 -21.85 -24.15
C TYR A 444 -15.68 -20.99 -22.89
N LEU A 445 -16.53 -21.19 -21.88
CA LEU A 445 -16.40 -20.56 -20.57
C LEU A 445 -15.51 -21.42 -19.66
N PRO A 446 -14.28 -20.99 -19.32
CA PRO A 446 -13.38 -21.77 -18.50
C PRO A 446 -13.77 -21.76 -17.02
N ASP A 447 -13.15 -22.65 -16.26
CA ASP A 447 -13.08 -22.55 -14.81
C ASP A 447 -11.76 -21.90 -14.40
N VAL A 448 -11.68 -21.34 -13.20
CA VAL A 448 -10.45 -20.80 -12.61
C VAL A 448 -10.35 -21.18 -11.15
N VAL A 449 -9.15 -21.55 -10.71
CA VAL A 449 -8.81 -21.73 -9.30
C VAL A 449 -7.88 -20.60 -8.87
N GLY A 450 -8.16 -19.99 -7.73
CA GLY A 450 -7.39 -18.85 -7.26
C GLY A 450 -7.46 -18.70 -5.76
N GLN A 451 -6.40 -18.13 -5.19
CA GLN A 451 -6.42 -17.69 -3.81
C GLN A 451 -7.06 -16.30 -3.74
N ILE A 452 -8.13 -16.15 -2.96
CA ILE A 452 -8.76 -14.87 -2.69
C ILE A 452 -7.76 -14.03 -1.90
N ARG A 453 -7.33 -12.92 -2.48
CA ARG A 453 -6.42 -11.94 -1.87
C ARG A 453 -7.09 -10.59 -1.60
N MET A 454 -8.25 -10.35 -2.21
CA MET A 454 -8.93 -9.06 -2.14
C MET A 454 -10.42 -9.24 -2.42
N MET A 455 -11.24 -8.41 -1.79
CA MET A 455 -12.65 -8.23 -2.14
C MET A 455 -13.09 -6.79 -1.97
N GLN A 456 -13.95 -6.32 -2.86
CA GLN A 456 -14.45 -4.95 -2.83
C GLN A 456 -15.90 -4.87 -3.32
N ASN A 457 -16.78 -4.36 -2.46
CA ASN A 457 -18.13 -3.95 -2.84
C ASN A 457 -18.04 -2.54 -3.45
N THR A 458 -18.40 -2.39 -4.72
CA THR A 458 -18.22 -1.12 -5.43
C THR A 458 -19.33 -0.11 -5.18
N ARG A 459 -20.46 -0.45 -4.53
CA ARG A 459 -21.55 0.51 -4.20
C ARG A 459 -22.26 0.25 -2.86
N PRO A 460 -22.74 1.30 -2.15
CA PRO A 460 -23.69 1.16 -1.04
C PRO A 460 -25.03 0.59 -1.54
N PHE A 461 -25.65 -0.25 -0.70
CA PHE A 461 -26.91 -0.92 -0.97
C PHE A 461 -28.05 0.06 -1.32
N HIS A 462 -28.54 0.01 -2.56
CA HIS A 462 -29.85 0.53 -2.96
C HIS A 462 -30.61 -0.59 -3.69
N PRO A 463 -31.91 -0.82 -3.40
CA PRO A 463 -32.67 -1.95 -3.93
C PRO A 463 -32.92 -1.93 -5.44
N GLU A 464 -32.51 -0.87 -6.14
CA GLU A 464 -32.61 -0.67 -7.60
C GLU A 464 -31.24 -0.80 -8.32
N ASP A 465 -30.12 -0.94 -7.59
CA ASP A 465 -28.78 -1.03 -8.16
C ASP A 465 -28.31 -2.50 -8.27
N ASN A 466 -27.84 -2.91 -9.46
CA ASN A 466 -27.18 -4.21 -9.67
C ASN A 466 -26.05 -4.41 -8.66
N THR A 467 -26.02 -5.58 -8.00
CA THR A 467 -24.97 -5.90 -7.02
C THR A 467 -23.67 -6.19 -7.76
N GLU A 468 -22.59 -5.48 -7.43
CA GLU A 468 -21.28 -5.69 -8.04
C GLU A 468 -20.26 -5.97 -6.93
N LEU A 469 -19.53 -7.08 -7.08
CA LEU A 469 -18.45 -7.49 -6.19
C LEU A 469 -17.21 -7.78 -7.01
N THR A 470 -16.11 -7.08 -6.71
CA THR A 470 -14.81 -7.39 -7.28
C THR A 470 -14.02 -8.29 -6.35
N VAL A 471 -13.53 -9.42 -6.86
CA VAL A 471 -12.68 -10.39 -6.15
C VAL A 471 -11.30 -10.41 -6.81
N GLY A 472 -10.24 -10.20 -6.04
CA GLY A 472 -8.86 -10.35 -6.51
C GLY A 472 -8.36 -11.78 -6.28
N LEU A 473 -8.06 -12.49 -7.36
CA LEU A 473 -7.61 -13.87 -7.35
C LEU A 473 -6.13 -13.97 -7.70
N LEU A 474 -5.34 -14.49 -6.76
CA LEU A 474 -3.97 -14.88 -7.01
C LEU A 474 -3.96 -16.28 -7.62
N LEU A 475 -3.62 -16.38 -8.91
CA LEU A 475 -3.65 -17.63 -9.70
C LEU A 475 -2.35 -18.45 -9.60
N ASN A 476 -1.24 -17.81 -9.21
CA ASN A 476 0.07 -18.43 -8.94
C ASN A 476 0.88 -17.50 -8.02
N ARG A 477 2.16 -17.78 -7.75
CA ARG A 477 2.98 -16.99 -6.79
C ARG A 477 2.98 -15.46 -7.00
N SER A 478 2.77 -14.96 -8.22
CA SER A 478 2.84 -13.52 -8.52
C SER A 478 1.67 -12.96 -9.34
N THR A 479 0.85 -13.83 -9.94
CA THR A 479 -0.16 -13.39 -10.92
C THR A 479 -1.51 -13.16 -10.25
N MET A 480 -1.88 -11.89 -10.09
CA MET A 480 -3.19 -11.48 -9.57
C MET A 480 -4.13 -11.10 -10.73
N VAL A 481 -5.38 -11.58 -10.68
CA VAL A 481 -6.41 -11.31 -11.68
C VAL A 481 -7.70 -10.89 -10.99
N LYS A 482 -8.34 -9.82 -11.49
CA LYS A 482 -9.63 -9.34 -10.99
C LYS A 482 -10.77 -10.15 -11.61
N LEU A 483 -11.66 -10.68 -10.77
CA LEU A 483 -12.93 -11.29 -11.13
C LEU A 483 -14.08 -10.39 -10.66
N MET A 484 -14.92 -9.93 -11.59
CA MET A 484 -16.15 -9.18 -11.27
C MET A 484 -17.34 -10.13 -11.22
N LEU A 485 -18.00 -10.19 -10.06
CA LEU A 485 -19.25 -10.89 -9.83
C LEU A 485 -20.40 -9.89 -9.89
N TRP A 486 -21.52 -10.33 -10.48
CA TRP A 486 -22.71 -9.52 -10.70
C TRP A 486 -23.94 -10.14 -10.03
N ASP A 487 -24.87 -9.28 -9.62
CA ASP A 487 -26.22 -9.59 -9.16
C ASP A 487 -26.27 -10.75 -8.15
N LYS A 488 -26.94 -11.84 -8.51
CA LYS A 488 -27.10 -13.02 -7.66
C LYS A 488 -25.76 -13.64 -7.29
N GLN A 489 -24.81 -13.76 -8.23
CA GLN A 489 -23.51 -14.35 -7.94
C GLN A 489 -22.73 -13.50 -6.91
N ALA A 490 -22.83 -12.18 -6.99
CA ALA A 490 -22.20 -11.28 -6.02
C ALA A 490 -22.85 -11.40 -4.63
N ALA A 491 -24.19 -11.44 -4.57
CA ALA A 491 -24.93 -11.59 -3.32
C ALA A 491 -24.65 -12.93 -2.63
N ASP A 492 -24.79 -14.05 -3.36
CA ASP A 492 -24.58 -15.41 -2.83
C ASP A 492 -23.14 -15.58 -2.31
N PHE A 493 -22.16 -15.07 -3.06
CA PHE A 493 -20.75 -15.12 -2.67
C PHE A 493 -20.47 -14.30 -1.40
N SER A 494 -21.04 -13.10 -1.31
CA SER A 494 -20.89 -12.21 -0.15
C SER A 494 -21.49 -12.82 1.12
N ILE A 495 -22.65 -13.49 1.02
CA ILE A 495 -23.30 -14.16 2.16
C ILE A 495 -22.41 -15.29 2.66
N LEU A 496 -21.97 -16.18 1.78
CA LEU A 496 -21.20 -17.36 2.13
C LEU A 496 -19.83 -17.04 2.76
N GLN A 497 -19.26 -15.88 2.45
CA GLN A 497 -18.00 -15.45 3.04
C GLN A 497 -18.14 -14.77 4.41
N ASN A 498 -19.31 -14.19 4.69
CA ASN A 498 -19.61 -13.59 5.99
C ASN A 498 -20.03 -14.64 7.04
N GLU A 499 -20.27 -15.89 6.64
CA GLU A 499 -20.50 -16.99 7.57
C GLU A 499 -19.21 -17.27 8.37
N LYS A 500 -19.33 -17.15 9.71
CA LYS A 500 -18.23 -17.11 10.70
C LYS A 500 -17.30 -18.33 10.75
N ASN A 501 -17.44 -19.30 9.86
CA ASN A 501 -16.67 -20.55 9.89
C ASN A 501 -15.85 -20.86 8.63
N MET A 502 -15.81 -19.97 7.64
CA MET A 502 -15.14 -20.26 6.36
C MET A 502 -13.87 -19.42 6.14
N LYS A 503 -12.75 -19.92 6.68
CA LYS A 503 -11.37 -19.47 6.36
C LYS A 503 -10.92 -19.91 4.95
N PHE A 504 -11.79 -19.88 3.94
CA PHE A 504 -11.40 -20.37 2.62
C PHE A 504 -10.62 -19.32 1.85
N LYS A 505 -9.29 -19.43 1.92
CA LYS A 505 -8.39 -18.61 1.11
C LYS A 505 -8.41 -19.00 -0.37
N VAL A 506 -8.87 -20.20 -0.76
CA VAL A 506 -8.82 -20.71 -2.14
C VAL A 506 -10.22 -21.09 -2.59
N VAL A 507 -10.56 -20.70 -3.82
CA VAL A 507 -11.87 -20.90 -4.45
C VAL A 507 -11.71 -21.31 -5.90
N ILE A 508 -12.64 -22.13 -6.38
CA ILE A 508 -12.83 -22.39 -7.81
C ILE A 508 -14.06 -21.64 -8.26
N PHE A 509 -13.95 -20.85 -9.33
CA PHE A 509 -15.09 -20.28 -10.05
C PHE A 509 -15.24 -21.00 -11.38
N THR A 510 -16.47 -21.41 -11.70
CA THR A 510 -16.77 -22.07 -12.97
C THR A 510 -17.40 -21.14 -13.98
N SER A 511 -17.30 -21.52 -15.26
CA SER A 511 -18.01 -20.83 -16.35
C SER A 511 -17.78 -19.30 -16.36
N ILE A 512 -16.55 -18.87 -16.13
CA ILE A 512 -16.17 -17.45 -16.09
C ILE A 512 -15.96 -16.89 -17.50
N ILE A 513 -16.01 -15.57 -17.65
CA ILE A 513 -15.80 -14.85 -18.91
C ILE A 513 -14.47 -14.08 -18.84
N PRO A 514 -13.39 -14.60 -19.44
CA PRO A 514 -12.16 -13.85 -19.63
C PRO A 514 -12.35 -12.71 -20.64
N LYS A 515 -11.80 -11.53 -20.35
CA LYS A 515 -11.77 -10.37 -21.24
C LYS A 515 -10.46 -9.61 -21.07
N ILE A 516 -10.00 -8.97 -22.14
CA ILE A 516 -8.95 -7.96 -22.05
C ILE A 516 -9.60 -6.60 -21.88
N PHE A 517 -9.36 -5.95 -20.74
CA PHE A 517 -9.80 -4.59 -20.46
C PHE A 517 -8.57 -3.72 -20.17
N ARG A 518 -8.39 -2.64 -20.95
CA ARG A 518 -7.22 -1.74 -20.84
C ARG A 518 -5.88 -2.48 -20.85
N GLY A 519 -5.76 -3.50 -21.70
CA GLY A 519 -4.53 -4.29 -21.85
C GLY A 519 -4.29 -5.33 -20.76
N LYS A 520 -5.23 -5.53 -19.82
CA LYS A 520 -5.11 -6.53 -18.75
C LYS A 520 -6.21 -7.57 -18.82
N LEU A 521 -5.87 -8.79 -18.41
CA LEU A 521 -6.84 -9.86 -18.21
C LEU A 521 -7.76 -9.51 -17.03
N GLN A 522 -9.06 -9.52 -17.29
CA GLN A 522 -10.11 -9.38 -16.31
C GLN A 522 -11.13 -10.51 -16.52
N LEU A 523 -11.60 -11.09 -15.43
CA LEU A 523 -12.60 -12.16 -15.43
C LEU A 523 -13.95 -11.57 -15.03
N ASN A 524 -15.04 -12.09 -15.58
CA ASN A 524 -16.40 -11.72 -15.20
C ASN A 524 -17.23 -12.98 -14.94
N SER A 525 -18.18 -12.92 -14.01
CA SER A 525 -19.17 -13.98 -13.88
C SER A 525 -20.07 -14.05 -15.12
N SER A 526 -20.50 -15.26 -15.45
CA SER A 526 -21.65 -15.52 -16.31
C SER A 526 -22.86 -15.90 -15.45
N PRO A 527 -24.08 -15.94 -16.02
CA PRO A 527 -25.24 -16.50 -15.32
C PRO A 527 -25.05 -17.97 -14.88
N ALA A 528 -24.13 -18.71 -15.52
CA ALA A 528 -23.81 -20.09 -15.19
C ALA A 528 -22.67 -20.21 -14.14
N THR A 529 -22.07 -19.09 -13.71
CA THR A 529 -20.96 -19.13 -12.75
C THR A 529 -21.41 -19.69 -11.42
N ARG A 530 -20.70 -20.74 -10.99
CA ARG A 530 -20.78 -21.32 -9.65
C ARG A 530 -19.42 -21.20 -8.99
N PHE A 531 -19.38 -21.35 -7.67
CA PHE A 531 -18.14 -21.30 -6.93
C PHE A 531 -18.08 -22.35 -5.82
N TYR A 532 -16.87 -22.87 -5.59
CA TYR A 532 -16.64 -24.00 -4.70
C TYR A 532 -15.43 -23.73 -3.80
N PHE A 533 -15.60 -23.98 -2.50
CA PHE A 533 -14.56 -23.79 -1.49
C PHE A 533 -14.07 -25.11 -0.85
N ASN A 534 -14.64 -26.24 -1.26
CA ASN A 534 -14.53 -27.50 -0.55
C ASN A 534 -13.08 -28.05 -0.57
N LYS A 535 -12.51 -28.26 0.62
CA LYS A 535 -11.15 -28.82 0.80
C LYS A 535 -11.01 -30.26 0.28
N SER A 536 -12.10 -30.98 0.06
CA SER A 536 -12.04 -32.33 -0.53
C SER A 536 -11.81 -32.33 -2.03
N ILE A 537 -11.99 -31.20 -2.72
CA ILE A 537 -11.72 -31.07 -4.15
C ILE A 537 -10.21 -31.14 -4.38
N GLU A 538 -9.77 -32.12 -5.16
CA GLU A 538 -8.35 -32.41 -5.43
C GLU A 538 -7.60 -31.19 -6.00
N TYR A 539 -8.22 -30.46 -6.93
CA TYR A 539 -7.66 -29.22 -7.47
C TYR A 539 -7.35 -28.17 -6.40
N ILE A 540 -8.21 -28.01 -5.39
CA ILE A 540 -7.99 -27.05 -4.30
C ILE A 540 -6.83 -27.52 -3.40
N LYS A 541 -6.67 -28.83 -3.20
CA LYS A 541 -5.53 -29.40 -2.44
C LYS A 541 -4.21 -29.16 -3.17
N HIS A 542 -4.15 -29.54 -4.45
CA HIS A 542 -2.95 -29.38 -5.26
C HIS A 542 -2.57 -27.90 -5.41
N PHE A 543 -3.54 -27.02 -5.65
CA PHE A 543 -3.30 -25.60 -5.76
C PHE A 543 -2.69 -25.02 -4.48
N LYS A 544 -3.19 -25.40 -3.30
CA LYS A 544 -2.63 -24.97 -2.00
C LYS A 544 -1.20 -25.42 -1.73
N GLY A 545 -0.74 -26.51 -2.35
CA GLY A 545 0.66 -26.95 -2.21
C GLY A 545 1.64 -26.16 -3.08
N ARG A 546 1.14 -25.38 -4.06
CA ARG A 546 1.97 -24.67 -5.06
C ARG A 546 2.12 -23.17 -4.79
N ILE A 547 1.19 -22.58 -4.03
CA ILE A 547 1.26 -21.21 -3.50
C ILE A 547 1.81 -21.26 -2.09
#